data_AF-A0A945FMX2-F1
#
_entry.id   AF-A0A945FMX2-F1
#
_cell.length_a   1.000
_cell.length_b   1.000
_cell.length_c   1.000
_cell.angle_alpha   90.00
_cell.angle_beta   90.00
_cell.angle_gamma   90.00
#
_symmetry.space_group_name_H-M   'P 1'
#
loop_
_entity.id
_entity.type
_entity.pdbx_description
1 polymer ?
#
loop_
_entity_poly.entity_id
_entity_poly.type
_entity_poly.pdbx_seq_one_letter_code
_entity_poly.pdbx_strand_id
1 'polypeptide(L)'
;MPGTLAAIIITVIFFKTALDAGKNPVHKAFTGFLAFFIPALLWTYFVTPDLKDTLQHDPSNTLLKLTANYAYALLGSVCSVWVWFKIFKS
;
A
#
# COMPACT_ATOMS: atom_id res chain seq x y z
N MET A 1 -13.07 -3.72 -2.17
CA MET A 1 -11.65 -3.75 -2.60
C MET A 1 -10.96 -2.45 -2.18
N PRO A 2 -10.66 -2.28 -0.88
CA PRO A 2 -10.05 -1.05 -0.35
C PRO A 2 -8.63 -0.82 -0.90
N GLY A 3 -7.87 -1.89 -1.14
CA GLY A 3 -6.52 -1.80 -1.71
C GLY A 3 -6.47 -1.17 -3.11
N THR A 4 -7.41 -1.53 -3.99
CA THR A 4 -7.47 -0.98 -5.35
C THR A 4 -7.79 0.52 -5.32
N LEU A 5 -8.70 0.93 -4.44
CA LEU A 5 -9.04 2.35 -4.26
C LEU A 5 -7.82 3.14 -3.77
N ALA A 6 -7.11 2.61 -2.77
CA ALA A 6 -5.89 3.21 -2.24
C ALA A 6 -4.79 3.33 -3.32
N ALA A 7 -4.59 2.29 -4.14
CA ALA A 7 -3.64 2.32 -5.24
C ALA A 7 -3.94 3.43 -6.26
N ILE A 8 -5.21 3.60 -6.63
CA ILE A 8 -5.65 4.65 -7.56
C ILE A 8 -5.38 6.03 -6.95
N ILE A 9 -5.77 6.26 -5.69
CA ILE A 9 -5.57 7.54 -4.99
C ILE A 9 -4.08 7.89 -4.97
N ILE A 10 -3.22 6.94 -4.59
CA ILE A 10 -1.77 7.12 -4.55
C ILE A 10 -1.21 7.45 -5.93
N THR A 11 -1.63 6.72 -6.96
CA THR A 11 -1.17 6.94 -8.33
C THR A 11 -1.54 8.35 -8.80
N VAL A 12 -2.76 8.81 -8.51
CA VAL A 12 -3.23 10.16 -8.83
C VAL A 12 -2.44 11.24 -8.08
N ILE A 13 -2.13 11.02 -6.79
CA ILE A 13 -1.30 11.94 -6.01
C ILE A 13 0.08 12.07 -6.64
N PHE A 14 0.76 10.96 -6.91
CA PHE A 14 2.08 10.97 -7.56
C PHE A 14 2.06 11.62 -8.94
N PHE A 15 1.01 11.39 -9.72
CA PHE A 15 0.83 11.98 -11.04
C PHE A 15 0.69 13.51 -10.95
N LYS A 16 -0.19 14.00 -10.08
CA LYS A 16 -0.38 15.45 -9.85
C LYS A 16 0.89 16.11 -9.34
N THR A 17 1.53 15.55 -8.31
CA THR A 17 2.77 16.13 -7.77
C THR A 17 3.91 16.11 -8.80
N ALA A 18 3.95 15.11 -9.69
CA ALA A 18 4.94 15.08 -10.77
C ALA A 18 4.70 16.15 -11.84
N LEU A 19 3.43 16.39 -12.20
CA LEU A 19 3.06 17.49 -13.11
C LEU A 19 3.47 18.84 -12.51
N ASP A 20 3.15 19.09 -11.25
CA ASP A 20 3.51 20.34 -10.56
C ASP A 20 5.03 20.52 -10.45
N ALA A 21 5.78 19.43 -10.29
CA ALA A 21 7.24 19.44 -10.21
C ALA A 21 7.95 19.47 -11.58
N GLY A 22 7.21 19.51 -12.70
CA GLY A 22 7.78 19.47 -14.05
C GLY A 22 8.53 18.17 -14.40
N LYS A 23 8.29 17.09 -13.64
CA LYS A 23 8.91 15.77 -13.85
C LYS A 23 8.00 14.90 -14.72
N ASN A 24 8.55 13.87 -15.37
CA ASN A 24 7.74 12.96 -16.19
C ASN A 24 6.65 12.26 -15.32
N PRO A 25 5.37 12.58 -15.55
CA PRO A 25 4.29 12.22 -14.63
C PRO A 25 3.94 10.73 -14.70
N VAL A 26 4.06 10.12 -15.87
CA VAL A 26 3.79 8.68 -16.07
C VAL A 26 4.82 7.84 -15.31
N HIS A 27 6.10 8.20 -15.40
CA HIS A 27 7.16 7.45 -14.73
C HIS A 27 7.05 7.54 -13.19
N LYS A 28 6.70 8.72 -12.67
CA LYS A 28 6.48 8.92 -11.23
C LYS A 28 5.20 8.28 -10.72
N ALA A 29 4.12 8.31 -11.48
CA ALA A 29 2.89 7.59 -11.16
C ALA A 29 3.13 6.07 -11.07
N PHE A 30 3.90 5.50 -12.01
CA PHE A 30 4.29 4.10 -11.96
C PHE A 30 5.14 3.75 -10.73
N THR A 31 6.04 4.65 -10.34
CA THR A 31 6.83 4.49 -9.10
C THR A 31 5.93 4.48 -7.86
N GLY A 32 4.94 5.37 -7.79
CA GLY A 32 3.95 5.40 -6.69
C GLY A 32 3.10 4.14 -6.63
N PHE A 33 2.65 3.65 -7.79
CA PHE A 33 1.93 2.39 -7.90
C PHE A 33 2.78 1.22 -7.37
N LEU A 34 4.03 1.09 -7.80
CA LEU A 34 4.93 0.04 -7.33
C LEU A 34 5.23 0.15 -5.83
N ALA A 35 5.38 1.36 -5.30
CA ALA A 35 5.62 1.62 -3.89
C ALA A 35 4.44 1.19 -3.00
N PHE A 36 3.21 1.22 -3.51
CA PHE A 36 2.04 0.65 -2.84
C PHE A 36 1.94 -0.86 -3.05
N PHE A 37 2.15 -1.32 -4.28
CA PHE A 37 1.85 -2.68 -4.71
C PHE A 37 2.85 -3.71 -4.15
N ILE A 38 4.15 -3.42 -4.17
CA ILE A 38 5.18 -4.37 -3.72
C ILE A 38 5.02 -4.70 -2.22
N PRO A 39 4.91 -3.72 -1.29
CA PRO A 39 4.73 -4.02 0.12
C PRO A 39 3.38 -4.69 0.41
N ALA A 40 2.32 -4.29 -0.29
CA ALA A 40 1.02 -4.93 -0.16
C ALA A 40 1.08 -6.41 -0.57
N LEU A 41 1.71 -6.73 -1.70
CA LEU A 41 1.92 -8.12 -2.14
C LEU A 41 2.78 -8.90 -1.16
N LEU A 42 3.90 -8.34 -0.70
CA LEU A 42 4.78 -9.00 0.27
C LEU A 42 4.02 -9.32 1.56
N TRP A 43 3.22 -8.38 2.08
CA TRP A 43 2.39 -8.63 3.24
C TRP A 43 1.35 -9.73 2.99
N THR A 44 0.66 -9.69 1.85
CA THR A 44 -0.34 -10.69 1.50
C THR A 44 0.27 -12.08 1.32
N TYR A 45 1.49 -12.18 0.80
CA TYR A 45 2.13 -13.47 0.56
C TYR A 45 2.78 -14.04 1.82
N PHE A 46 3.50 -13.22 2.59
CA PHE A 46 4.27 -13.70 3.75
C PHE A 46 3.47 -13.67 5.05
N VAL A 47 2.64 -12.65 5.28
CA VAL A 47 2.05 -12.41 6.62
C VAL A 47 0.59 -12.86 6.71
N THR A 48 -0.19 -12.69 5.65
CA THR A 48 -1.58 -13.15 5.63
C THR A 48 -1.78 -14.67 5.87
N PRO A 49 -0.94 -15.60 5.38
CA PRO A 49 -1.12 -17.02 5.70
C PRO A 49 -0.95 -17.30 7.20
N ASP A 50 0.10 -16.79 7.84
CA ASP A 50 0.34 -16.98 9.28
C ASP A 50 -0.79 -16.39 10.15
N LEU A 51 -1.31 -15.23 9.75
CA LEU A 51 -2.46 -14.60 10.42
C LEU A 51 -3.74 -15.42 10.26
N LYS A 52 -3.94 -16.05 9.09
CA LYS A 52 -5.11 -16.92 8.85
C LYS A 52 -5.03 -18.20 9.66
N ASP A 53 -3.84 -18.81 9.72
CA ASP A 53 -3.58 -20.02 10.51
C ASP A 53 -3.85 -19.75 12.00
N THR A 54 -3.32 -18.64 12.53
CA THR A 54 -3.57 -18.21 13.92
C THR A 54 -5.06 -17.96 14.18
N LEU A 55 -5.78 -17.35 13.23
CA LEU A 55 -7.22 -17.09 13.34
C LEU A 55 -8.07 -18.38 13.31
N GLN A 56 -7.58 -19.46 12.68
CA GLN A 56 -8.25 -20.76 12.73
C GLN A 56 -8.15 -21.41 14.12
N HIS A 57 -7.09 -21.11 14.87
CA HIS A 57 -6.91 -21.57 16.24
C HIS A 57 -7.57 -20.66 17.30
N ASP A 58 -7.77 -19.37 17.00
CA ASP A 58 -8.45 -18.42 17.89
C ASP A 58 -9.44 -17.51 17.12
N PRO A 59 -10.63 -18.02 16.75
CA PRO A 59 -11.57 -17.34 15.85
C PRO A 59 -12.29 -16.13 16.48
N SER A 60 -12.25 -15.99 17.81
CA SER A 60 -12.86 -14.86 18.53
C SER A 60 -12.01 -13.59 18.47
N ASN A 61 -10.79 -13.68 17.94
CA ASN A 61 -9.82 -12.60 17.97
C ASN A 61 -10.06 -11.58 16.84
N THR A 62 -10.96 -10.63 17.09
CA THR A 62 -11.41 -9.61 16.14
C THR A 62 -10.26 -8.76 15.58
N LEU A 63 -9.21 -8.53 16.37
CA LEU A 63 -8.01 -7.80 15.95
C LEU A 63 -7.22 -8.54 14.87
N LEU A 64 -7.01 -9.84 15.03
CA LEU A 64 -6.36 -10.70 14.01
C LEU A 64 -7.15 -10.71 12.70
N LYS A 65 -8.48 -10.76 12.79
CA LYS A 65 -9.37 -10.71 11.62
C LYS A 65 -9.29 -9.38 10.87
N LEU A 66 -9.13 -8.27 11.59
CA LEU A 66 -8.94 -6.94 11.00
C LEU A 66 -7.56 -6.85 10.33
N THR A 67 -6.51 -7.27 11.03
CA THR A 67 -5.13 -7.23 10.53
C THR A 67 -4.95 -8.10 9.29
N ALA A 68 -5.50 -9.33 9.29
CA ALA A 68 -5.45 -10.24 8.14
C ALA A 68 -6.10 -9.65 6.87
N ASN A 69 -7.15 -8.82 7.04
CA ASN A 69 -7.95 -8.31 5.91
C ASN A 69 -7.62 -6.87 5.50
N TYR A 70 -6.99 -6.06 6.35
CA TYR A 70 -6.79 -4.62 6.09
C TYR A 70 -5.35 -4.12 6.26
N ALA A 71 -4.47 -4.88 6.93
CA ALA A 71 -3.11 -4.42 7.20
C ALA A 71 -2.28 -4.22 5.92
N TYR A 72 -2.52 -5.02 4.87
CA TYR A 72 -1.82 -4.86 3.58
C TYR A 72 -2.06 -3.48 2.95
N ALA A 73 -3.30 -2.96 3.05
CA ALA A 73 -3.66 -1.67 2.47
C ALA A 73 -3.05 -0.51 3.27
N LEU A 74 -3.02 -0.63 4.61
CA LEU A 74 -2.35 0.33 5.48
C LEU A 74 -0.85 0.39 5.20
N LEU A 75 -0.18 -0.75 5.12
CA LEU A 75 1.26 -0.81 4.87
C LEU A 75 1.65 -0.30 3.49
N GLY A 76 0.92 -0.71 2.45
CA GLY A 76 1.12 -0.17 1.10
C GLY A 76 0.96 1.35 1.08
N SER A 77 -0.04 1.88 1.80
CA SER A 77 -0.29 3.32 1.87
C SER A 77 0.85 4.07 2.56
N VAL A 78 1.28 3.59 3.73
CA VAL A 78 2.39 4.18 4.49
C VAL A 78 3.68 4.17 3.68
N CYS A 79 4.00 3.04 3.04
CA CYS A 79 5.21 2.90 2.23
C CYS A 79 5.17 3.84 1.01
N SER A 80 4.02 3.96 0.36
CA SER A 80 3.91 4.88 -0.77
C SER A 80 3.97 6.35 -0.38
N VAL A 81 3.38 6.74 0.76
CA VAL A 81 3.50 8.12 1.28
C VAL A 81 4.95 8.43 1.63
N TRP A 82 5.68 7.48 2.21
CA TRP A 82 7.11 7.62 2.48
C TRP A 82 7.92 7.85 1.20
N VAL A 83 7.68 7.05 0.16
CA VAL A 83 8.34 7.21 -1.15
C VAL A 83 7.98 8.56 -1.78
N TRP A 84 6.73 9.01 -1.63
CA TRP A 84 6.29 10.32 -2.11
C TRP A 84 7.10 11.45 -1.45
N PHE A 85 7.24 11.42 -0.13
CA PHE A 85 8.07 12.36 0.61
C PHE A 85 9.52 12.35 0.12
N LYS A 86 10.10 11.17 -0.11
CA LYS A 86 11.47 11.04 -0.61
C LYS A 86 11.69 11.59 -2.02
N ILE A 87 10.69 11.54 -2.90
CA ILE A 87 10.83 11.93 -4.32
C ILE A 87 10.56 13.43 -4.54
N PHE A 88 9.64 14.00 -3.76
CA PHE A 88 9.13 15.35 -3.98
C PHE A 88 9.54 16.37 -2.91
N LYS A 89 9.93 15.92 -1.72
CA LYS A 89 10.35 16.79 -0.61
C LYS A 89 11.86 16.74 -0.33
N SER A 90 12.63 16.06 -1.19
CA SER A 90 14.10 16.02 -1.17
C SER A 90 14.70 17.14 -2.01
#